data_AF-A0A960I2A8-F1
#
_entry.id   AF-A0A960I2A8-F1
#
_cell.length_a   1.000
_cell.length_b   1.000
_cell.length_c   1.000
_cell.angle_alpha   90.00
_cell.angle_beta   90.00
_cell.angle_gamma   90.00
#
_symmetry.space_group_name_H-M   'P 1'
#
loop_
_entity.id
_entity.type
_entity.pdbx_description
1 polymer ?
#
loop_
_entity_poly.entity_id
_entity_poly.type
_entity_poly.pdbx_seq_one_letter_code
_entity_poly.pdbx_strand_id
1 'polypeptide(L)'
;HVMAGLLNRHRKYVLDGVPVATGVIPVGDAVICSNPLYGRGCAFAFWGAHLMAEAVAAHLGDPTAMLLAYDASLHEQVFPWYRAGVDQDAEARRVAAALLAGEDPDGDATDPRTFMRSVFRDGLVPAMRSDAVVLRAFFRSFNLLSTPDAMMKDADVSARVLAAWQDRENRPPEPPMGPAVRAELVALLPA
;
A
#
# COMPACT_ATOMS: atom_id res chain seq x y z
N HIS A 1 -11.53 -19.50 11.73
CA HIS A 1 -12.30 -18.45 11.03
C HIS A 1 -11.66 -17.07 11.23
N VAL A 2 -10.49 -16.73 10.68
CA VAL A 2 -10.00 -15.34 10.74
C VAL A 2 -9.04 -15.07 9.58
N MET A 3 -9.58 -14.93 8.38
CA MET A 3 -9.06 -14.10 7.28
C MET A 3 -10.16 -14.21 6.23
N ALA A 4 -11.17 -13.34 6.31
CA ALA A 4 -12.09 -13.15 5.19
C ALA A 4 -11.23 -12.95 3.93
N GLY A 5 -11.50 -13.73 2.88
CA GLY A 5 -10.57 -13.92 1.76
C GLY A 5 -9.85 -12.65 1.31
N LEU A 6 -8.54 -12.76 1.04
CA LEU A 6 -7.67 -11.67 0.59
C LEU A 6 -8.18 -11.12 -0.75
N LEU A 7 -9.14 -10.20 -0.67
CA LEU A 7 -9.91 -9.68 -1.78
C LEU A 7 -9.57 -8.21 -1.97
N ASN A 8 -9.19 -7.86 -3.19
CA ASN A 8 -9.23 -6.49 -3.67
C ASN A 8 -10.39 -6.38 -4.66
N ARG A 9 -11.39 -5.56 -4.35
CA ARG A 9 -12.54 -5.31 -5.21
C ARG A 9 -12.79 -3.82 -5.33
N HIS A 10 -12.94 -3.36 -6.56
CA HIS A 10 -13.45 -2.03 -6.89
C HIS A 10 -14.75 -2.20 -7.69
N ARG A 11 -15.81 -1.49 -7.30
CA ARG A 11 -17.08 -1.42 -8.04
C ARG A 11 -17.23 -0.05 -8.67
N LYS A 12 -17.51 -0.03 -9.97
CA LYS A 12 -17.78 1.20 -10.73
C LYS A 12 -19.27 1.54 -10.64
N TYR A 13 -19.56 2.80 -10.38
CA TYR A 13 -20.92 3.33 -10.35
C TYR A 13 -21.15 4.44 -11.38
N VAL A 14 -20.11 4.81 -12.12
CA VAL A 14 -20.19 5.57 -13.36
C VAL A 14 -19.61 4.71 -14.48
N LEU A 15 -20.37 4.55 -15.56
CA LEU A 15 -19.96 3.81 -16.75
C LEU A 15 -20.08 4.75 -17.94
N ASP A 16 -19.01 4.89 -18.71
CA ASP A 16 -18.95 5.75 -19.91
C ASP A 16 -19.45 7.19 -19.64
N GLY A 17 -19.12 7.73 -18.46
CA GLY A 17 -19.52 9.07 -18.05
C GLY A 17 -20.98 9.19 -17.60
N VAL A 18 -21.68 8.07 -17.36
CA VAL A 18 -23.08 8.04 -16.92
C VAL A 18 -23.21 7.33 -15.56
N PRO A 19 -23.79 7.96 -14.52
CA PRO A 19 -24.08 7.28 -13.27
C PRO A 19 -25.10 6.16 -13.44
N VAL A 20 -24.82 4.98 -12.88
CA VAL A 20 -25.71 3.81 -12.98
C VAL A 20 -27.02 3.98 -12.21
N ALA A 21 -27.01 4.82 -11.17
CA ALA A 21 -28.17 5.21 -10.39
C ALA A 21 -27.92 6.58 -9.74
N THR A 22 -28.92 7.46 -9.73
CA THR A 22 -28.80 8.82 -9.16
C THR A 22 -29.42 8.98 -7.78
N GLY A 23 -30.22 8.01 -7.32
CA GLY A 23 -30.90 8.02 -6.02
C GLY A 23 -30.11 7.40 -4.86
N VAL A 24 -28.89 6.89 -5.12
CA VAL A 24 -28.04 6.21 -4.13
C VAL A 24 -26.60 6.63 -4.36
N ILE A 25 -25.88 6.93 -3.27
CA ILE A 25 -24.45 7.25 -3.31
C ILE A 25 -23.68 6.14 -2.56
N PRO A 26 -22.80 5.38 -3.23
CA PRO A 26 -22.04 4.30 -2.59
C PRO A 26 -20.82 4.85 -1.84
N VAL A 27 -20.53 4.29 -0.65
CA VAL A 27 -19.41 4.71 0.20
C VAL A 27 -18.72 3.48 0.81
N GLY A 28 -17.42 3.60 1.10
CA GLY A 28 -16.63 2.55 1.77
C GLY A 28 -16.57 1.24 0.97
N ASP A 29 -16.80 0.11 1.63
CA ASP A 29 -16.74 -1.24 1.05
C ASP A 29 -17.73 -1.49 -0.10
N ALA A 30 -18.75 -0.63 -0.25
CA ALA A 30 -19.61 -0.63 -1.43
C ALA A 30 -18.80 -0.29 -2.69
N VAL A 31 -17.86 0.66 -2.59
CA VAL A 31 -17.01 1.15 -3.67
C VAL A 31 -15.71 0.36 -3.76
N ILE A 32 -14.90 0.36 -2.68
CA ILE A 32 -13.58 -0.28 -2.63
C ILE A 32 -13.48 -1.13 -1.38
N CYS A 33 -13.15 -2.40 -1.57
CA CYS A 33 -12.73 -3.32 -0.52
C CYS A 33 -11.30 -3.73 -0.82
N SER A 34 -10.37 -3.47 0.11
CA SER A 34 -8.95 -3.79 -0.04
C SER A 34 -8.54 -4.97 0.83
N ASN A 35 -7.46 -5.63 0.45
CA ASN A 35 -6.82 -6.64 1.30
C ASN A 35 -6.55 -6.06 2.72
N PRO A 36 -7.06 -6.70 3.78
CA PRO A 36 -6.93 -6.18 5.15
C PRO A 36 -5.49 -6.08 5.64
N LEU A 37 -4.53 -6.79 5.01
CA LEU A 37 -3.09 -6.71 5.36
C LEU A 37 -2.53 -5.29 5.26
N TYR A 38 -3.11 -4.44 4.42
CA TYR A 38 -2.66 -3.06 4.25
C TYR A 38 -3.22 -2.09 5.29
N GLY A 39 -4.26 -2.49 6.04
CA GLY A 39 -4.87 -1.62 7.06
C GLY A 39 -5.56 -0.35 6.52
N ARG A 40 -5.87 -0.29 5.21
CA ARG A 40 -6.36 0.93 4.54
C ARG A 40 -7.88 1.08 4.47
N GLY A 41 -8.66 0.03 4.75
CA GLY A 41 -10.11 0.01 4.51
C GLY A 41 -10.87 1.15 5.19
N CYS A 42 -10.65 1.35 6.50
CA CYS A 42 -11.27 2.46 7.23
C CYS A 42 -10.83 3.83 6.68
N ALA A 43 -9.55 3.99 6.34
CA ALA A 43 -9.03 5.23 5.79
C ALA A 43 -9.67 5.57 4.43
N PHE A 44 -9.81 4.58 3.54
CA PHE A 44 -10.53 4.75 2.27
C PHE A 44 -12.00 5.10 2.49
N ALA A 45 -12.67 4.48 3.47
CA ALA A 45 -14.06 4.79 3.77
C ALA A 45 -14.24 6.23 4.27
N PHE A 46 -13.40 6.71 5.19
CA PHE A 46 -13.45 8.08 5.68
C PHE A 46 -13.08 9.10 4.60
N TRP A 47 -12.02 8.84 3.82
CA TRP A 47 -11.63 9.71 2.72
C TRP A 47 -12.73 9.78 1.65
N GLY A 48 -13.28 8.64 1.23
CA GLY A 48 -14.41 8.61 0.31
C GLY A 48 -15.64 9.34 0.83
N ALA A 49 -15.97 9.19 2.11
CA ALA A 49 -17.08 9.94 2.73
C ALA A 49 -16.84 11.46 2.73
N HIS A 50 -15.60 11.89 2.90
CA HIS A 50 -15.24 13.31 2.81
C HIS A 50 -15.41 13.84 1.38
N LEU A 51 -14.87 13.14 0.38
CA LEU A 51 -15.02 13.50 -1.04
C LEU A 51 -16.50 13.51 -1.48
N MET A 52 -17.29 12.56 -0.96
CA MET A 52 -18.73 12.53 -1.16
C MET A 52 -19.40 13.81 -0.62
N ALA A 53 -19.06 14.21 0.61
CA ALA A 53 -19.62 15.41 1.22
C ALA A 53 -19.28 16.68 0.43
N GLU A 54 -18.05 16.79 -0.09
CA GLU A 54 -17.64 17.89 -0.98
C GLU A 54 -18.45 17.91 -2.28
N ALA A 55 -18.62 16.76 -2.93
CA ALA A 55 -19.38 16.66 -4.18
C ALA A 55 -20.86 17.00 -3.98
N VAL A 56 -21.46 16.54 -2.87
CA VAL A 56 -22.84 16.89 -2.47
C VAL A 56 -22.96 18.40 -2.29
N ALA A 57 -22.05 19.02 -1.55
CA ALA A 57 -22.09 20.45 -1.28
C ALA A 57 -21.94 21.30 -2.55
N ALA A 58 -21.07 20.89 -3.48
CA ALA A 58 -20.82 21.61 -4.73
C ALA A 58 -21.95 21.49 -5.77
N HIS A 59 -22.72 20.40 -5.75
CA HIS A 59 -23.71 20.07 -6.79
C HIS A 59 -25.12 19.83 -6.22
N LEU A 60 -25.49 20.56 -5.17
CA LEU A 60 -26.85 20.51 -4.58
C LEU A 60 -27.92 20.73 -5.67
N GLY A 61 -28.81 19.76 -5.82
CA GLY A 61 -29.91 19.81 -6.79
C GLY A 61 -29.60 19.22 -8.17
N ASP A 62 -28.36 18.81 -8.42
CA ASP A 62 -27.97 18.06 -9.63
C ASP A 62 -27.31 16.71 -9.24
N PRO A 63 -28.12 15.65 -9.05
CA PRO A 63 -27.61 14.33 -8.67
C PRO A 63 -26.60 13.74 -9.66
N THR A 64 -26.71 14.08 -10.95
CA THR A 64 -25.82 13.56 -11.97
C THR A 64 -24.46 14.22 -11.87
N ALA A 65 -24.42 15.55 -11.83
CA ALA A 65 -23.16 16.28 -11.66
C ALA A 65 -22.44 15.91 -10.36
N MET A 66 -23.21 15.76 -9.27
CA MET A 66 -22.71 15.31 -7.97
C MET A 66 -21.99 13.95 -8.06
N LEU A 67 -22.63 12.94 -8.67
CA LEU A 67 -22.04 11.60 -8.76
C LEU A 67 -20.82 11.55 -9.68
N LEU A 68 -20.83 12.33 -10.77
CA LEU A 68 -19.67 12.43 -11.65
C LEU A 68 -18.48 13.10 -10.95
N ALA A 69 -18.71 14.16 -10.18
CA ALA A 69 -17.67 14.83 -9.40
C ALA A 69 -17.09 13.92 -8.31
N TYR A 70 -17.96 13.16 -7.62
CA TYR A 70 -17.54 12.18 -6.62
C TYR A 70 -16.72 11.03 -7.22
N ASP A 71 -17.19 10.42 -8.32
CA ASP A 71 -16.48 9.34 -9.02
C ASP A 71 -15.10 9.80 -9.51
N ALA A 72 -15.03 10.99 -10.12
CA ALA A 72 -13.76 11.59 -10.54
C ALA A 72 -12.79 11.77 -9.37
N SER A 73 -13.28 12.28 -8.24
CA SER A 73 -12.46 12.48 -7.03
C SER A 73 -11.95 11.16 -6.44
N LEU A 74 -12.79 10.12 -6.40
CA LEU A 74 -12.36 8.77 -5.98
C LEU A 74 -11.29 8.20 -6.92
N HIS A 75 -11.47 8.36 -8.23
CA HIS A 75 -10.52 7.90 -9.24
C HIS A 75 -9.18 8.61 -9.16
N GLU A 76 -9.18 9.91 -8.88
CA GLU A 76 -7.96 10.69 -8.73
C GLU A 76 -7.23 10.36 -7.43
N GLN A 77 -7.96 10.28 -6.31
CA GLN A 77 -7.35 10.33 -4.98
C GLN A 77 -7.21 8.96 -4.32
N VAL A 78 -8.22 8.09 -4.45
CA VAL A 78 -8.30 6.82 -3.72
C VAL A 78 -7.89 5.63 -4.60
N PHE A 79 -8.33 5.63 -5.86
CA PHE A 79 -8.10 4.50 -6.77
C PHE A 79 -6.62 4.17 -7.02
N PRO A 80 -5.66 5.13 -7.06
CA PRO A 80 -4.24 4.79 -7.18
C PRO A 80 -3.73 3.89 -6.04
N TRP A 81 -4.23 4.10 -4.82
CA TRP A 81 -3.88 3.29 -3.65
C TRP A 81 -4.48 1.88 -3.69
N TYR A 82 -5.71 1.74 -4.22
CA TYR A 82 -6.30 0.43 -4.50
C TYR A 82 -5.46 -0.33 -5.53
N ARG A 83 -5.07 0.32 -6.64
CA ARG A 83 -4.24 -0.28 -7.69
C ARG A 83 -2.89 -0.73 -7.16
N ALA A 84 -2.23 0.10 -6.36
CA ALA A 84 -0.97 -0.26 -5.71
C ALA A 84 -1.12 -1.52 -4.84
N GLY A 85 -2.24 -1.67 -4.10
CA GLY A 85 -2.51 -2.88 -3.32
C GLY A 85 -2.77 -4.13 -4.18
N VAL A 86 -3.42 -3.99 -5.33
CA VAL A 86 -3.61 -5.08 -6.29
C VAL A 86 -2.28 -5.56 -6.86
N ASP A 87 -1.40 -4.63 -7.24
CA ASP A 87 -0.09 -4.95 -7.81
C ASP A 87 0.82 -5.59 -6.74
N GLN A 88 0.78 -5.10 -5.50
CA GLN A 88 1.47 -5.71 -4.35
C GLN A 88 0.98 -7.14 -4.07
N ASP A 89 -0.33 -7.39 -4.12
CA ASP A 89 -0.90 -8.73 -3.93
C ASP A 89 -0.50 -9.69 -5.06
N ALA A 90 -0.46 -9.22 -6.30
CA ALA A 90 -0.04 -10.02 -7.45
C ALA A 90 1.42 -10.46 -7.29
N GLU A 91 2.30 -9.55 -6.88
CA GLU A 91 3.71 -9.84 -6.65
C GLU A 91 3.91 -10.76 -5.43
N ALA A 92 3.21 -10.52 -4.33
CA ALA A 92 3.26 -11.39 -3.15
C ALA A 92 2.82 -12.83 -3.48
N ARG A 93 1.78 -13.01 -4.31
CA ARG A 93 1.35 -14.33 -4.78
C ARG A 93 2.40 -15.01 -5.65
N ARG A 94 3.05 -14.27 -6.55
CA ARG A 94 4.15 -14.80 -7.38
C ARG A 94 5.30 -15.30 -6.51
N VAL A 95 5.74 -14.48 -5.55
CA VAL A 95 6.81 -14.85 -4.60
C VAL A 95 6.42 -16.06 -3.78
N ALA A 96 5.21 -16.09 -3.22
CA ALA A 96 4.72 -17.22 -2.44
C ALA A 96 4.66 -18.52 -3.26
N ALA A 97 4.24 -18.45 -4.53
CA ALA A 97 4.19 -19.61 -5.42
C ALA A 97 5.59 -20.18 -5.70
N ALA A 98 6.58 -19.33 -6.00
CA ALA A 98 7.97 -19.74 -6.21
C ALA A 98 8.55 -20.43 -4.96
N LEU A 99 8.38 -19.82 -3.78
CA LEU A 99 8.84 -20.39 -2.52
C LEU A 99 8.18 -21.75 -2.21
N LEU A 100 6.88 -21.91 -2.50
CA LEU A 100 6.18 -23.18 -2.34
C LEU A 100 6.67 -24.26 -3.32
N ALA A 101 7.14 -23.86 -4.50
CA ALA A 101 7.77 -24.74 -5.47
C ALA A 101 9.24 -25.06 -5.15
N GLY A 102 9.82 -24.44 -4.11
CA GLY A 102 11.24 -24.58 -3.78
C GLY A 102 12.17 -23.79 -4.72
N GLU A 103 11.62 -22.83 -5.46
CA GLU A 103 12.34 -21.95 -6.38
C GLU A 103 12.76 -20.67 -5.66
N ASP A 104 13.89 -20.10 -6.08
CA ASP A 104 14.30 -18.77 -5.64
C ASP A 104 13.49 -17.70 -6.40
N PRO A 105 12.59 -16.94 -5.73
CA PRO A 105 11.82 -15.87 -6.39
C PRO A 105 12.69 -14.72 -6.94
N ASP A 106 13.95 -14.65 -6.51
CA ASP A 106 14.98 -13.67 -6.87
C ASP A 106 16.08 -14.27 -7.77
N GLY A 107 15.94 -15.53 -8.23
CA GLY A 107 16.99 -16.24 -8.97
C GLY A 107 17.30 -15.68 -10.36
N ASP A 108 16.36 -14.94 -10.97
CA ASP A 108 16.58 -14.22 -12.23
C ASP A 108 17.06 -12.79 -11.97
N ALA A 109 18.36 -12.57 -12.15
CA ALA A 109 19.01 -11.27 -12.00
C ALA A 109 18.64 -10.27 -13.13
N THR A 110 18.05 -10.73 -14.23
CA THR A 110 17.61 -9.85 -15.34
C THR A 110 16.21 -9.29 -15.12
N ASP A 111 15.43 -9.87 -14.21
CA ASP A 111 14.12 -9.39 -13.84
C ASP A 111 14.22 -8.09 -13.03
N PRO A 112 13.67 -6.95 -13.51
CA PRO A 112 13.68 -5.69 -12.78
C PRO A 112 13.06 -5.79 -11.38
N ARG A 113 12.11 -6.72 -11.17
CA ARG A 113 11.46 -6.93 -9.88
C ARG A 113 12.42 -7.48 -8.83
N THR A 114 13.37 -8.31 -9.25
CA THR A 114 14.45 -8.83 -8.38
C THR A 114 15.30 -7.69 -7.83
N PHE A 115 15.74 -6.79 -8.73
CA PHE A 115 16.45 -5.59 -8.33
C PHE A 115 15.63 -4.74 -7.35
N MET A 116 14.37 -4.45 -7.69
CA MET A 116 13.50 -3.63 -6.84
C MET A 116 13.25 -4.25 -5.46
N ARG A 117 13.09 -5.57 -5.35
CA ARG A 117 12.97 -6.26 -4.04
C ARG A 117 14.25 -6.16 -3.23
N SER A 118 15.42 -6.32 -3.84
CA SER A 118 16.68 -6.13 -3.13
C SER A 118 16.86 -4.69 -2.67
N VAL A 119 16.52 -3.69 -3.48
CA VAL A 119 16.54 -2.28 -3.07
C VAL A 119 15.58 -2.01 -1.90
N PHE A 120 14.39 -2.60 -1.93
CA PHE A 120 13.42 -2.50 -0.83
C PHE A 120 13.94 -3.15 0.46
N ARG A 121 14.40 -4.40 0.38
CA ARG A 121 14.85 -5.20 1.52
C ARG A 121 16.16 -4.67 2.12
N ASP A 122 17.15 -4.41 1.27
CA ASP A 122 18.53 -4.14 1.69
C ASP A 122 18.86 -2.62 1.71
N GLY A 123 18.01 -1.80 1.09
CA GLY A 123 18.11 -0.34 1.05
C GLY A 123 17.06 0.37 1.91
N LEU A 124 15.77 0.24 1.56
CA LEU A 124 14.70 1.03 2.20
C LEU A 124 14.52 0.68 3.69
N VAL A 125 14.30 -0.60 4.01
CA VAL A 125 14.05 -1.04 5.39
C VAL A 125 15.20 -0.64 6.34
N PRO A 126 16.48 -0.78 5.94
CA PRO A 126 17.61 -0.30 6.74
C PRO A 126 17.72 1.23 6.82
N ALA A 127 17.50 1.93 5.71
CA ALA A 127 17.56 3.39 5.68
C ALA A 127 16.51 4.02 6.60
N MET A 128 15.32 3.43 6.71
CA MET A 128 14.28 3.88 7.66
C MET A 128 14.76 3.92 9.12
N ARG A 129 15.77 3.13 9.50
CA ARG A 129 16.27 3.06 10.88
C ARG A 129 17.30 4.14 11.21
N SER A 130 17.89 4.78 10.20
CA SER A 130 19.04 5.68 10.37
C SER A 130 18.89 7.02 9.67
N ASP A 131 18.05 7.11 8.62
CA ASP A 131 17.79 8.33 7.86
C ASP A 131 16.37 8.84 8.12
N ALA A 132 16.26 10.00 8.77
CA ALA A 132 14.99 10.61 9.12
C ALA A 132 14.18 11.12 7.91
N VAL A 133 14.84 11.44 6.78
CA VAL A 133 14.17 11.85 5.54
C VAL A 133 13.47 10.65 4.93
N VAL A 134 14.15 9.51 4.85
CA VAL A 134 13.58 8.24 4.35
C VAL A 134 12.45 7.77 5.27
N LEU A 135 12.66 7.79 6.60
CA LEU A 135 11.63 7.42 7.57
C LEU A 135 10.36 8.26 7.42
N ARG A 136 10.51 9.58 7.27
CA ARG A 136 9.39 10.50 7.08
C ARG A 136 8.66 10.23 5.77
N ALA A 137 9.39 10.03 4.67
CA ALA A 137 8.79 9.73 3.37
C ALA A 137 7.99 8.42 3.41
N PHE A 138 8.55 7.38 4.04
CA PHE A 138 7.87 6.11 4.26
C PHE A 138 6.57 6.30 5.05
N PHE A 139 6.60 6.98 6.20
CA PHE A 139 5.39 7.15 7.02
C PHE A 139 4.34 8.05 6.38
N ARG A 140 4.73 9.03 5.54
CA ARG A 140 3.77 9.79 4.73
C ARG A 140 3.04 8.88 3.75
N SER A 141 3.77 8.03 3.04
CA SER A 141 3.20 7.04 2.11
C SER A 141 2.33 6.02 2.86
N PHE A 142 2.83 5.47 3.98
CA PHE A 142 2.09 4.52 4.82
C PHE A 142 0.75 5.08 5.30
N ASN A 143 0.71 6.36 5.66
CA ASN A 143 -0.50 7.06 6.12
C ASN A 143 -1.28 7.75 4.99
N LEU A 144 -1.02 7.41 3.72
CA LEU A 144 -1.76 7.92 2.56
C LEU A 144 -1.68 9.46 2.38
N LEU A 145 -0.64 10.10 2.94
CA LEU A 145 -0.43 11.55 2.90
C LEU A 145 0.32 12.02 1.64
N SER A 146 0.50 11.12 0.68
CA SER A 146 1.13 11.36 -0.63
C SER A 146 0.51 10.41 -1.65
N THR A 147 0.88 10.51 -2.92
CA THR A 147 0.52 9.48 -3.90
C THR A 147 1.35 8.21 -3.65
N PRO A 148 0.89 7.02 -4.10
CA PRO A 148 1.61 5.75 -3.89
C PRO A 148 3.05 5.75 -4.43
N ASP A 149 3.27 6.51 -5.50
CA ASP A 149 4.54 6.62 -6.24
C ASP A 149 5.42 7.80 -5.79
N ALA A 150 4.93 8.66 -4.89
CA ALA A 150 5.63 9.87 -4.47
C ALA A 150 7.05 9.59 -3.94
N MET A 151 7.21 8.55 -3.13
CA MET A 151 8.51 8.18 -2.55
C MET A 151 9.53 7.76 -3.62
N MET A 152 9.07 7.07 -4.68
CA MET A 152 9.94 6.66 -5.80
C MET A 152 10.28 7.82 -6.74
N LYS A 153 9.43 8.83 -6.80
CA LYS A 153 9.65 10.05 -7.60
C LYS A 153 10.53 11.08 -6.88
N ASP A 154 10.69 10.95 -5.57
CA ASP A 154 11.56 11.82 -4.79
C ASP A 154 13.03 11.39 -4.98
N ALA A 155 13.79 12.24 -5.68
CA ALA A 155 15.18 11.97 -6.02
C ALA A 155 16.11 11.95 -4.79
N ASP A 156 15.83 12.76 -3.76
CA ASP A 156 16.64 12.78 -2.53
C ASP A 156 16.39 11.49 -1.72
N VAL A 157 15.12 11.12 -1.56
CA VAL A 157 14.77 9.85 -0.89
C VAL A 157 15.35 8.65 -1.64
N SER A 158 15.22 8.63 -2.97
CA SER A 158 15.75 7.54 -3.81
C SER A 158 17.26 7.44 -3.72
N ALA A 159 17.98 8.57 -3.72
CA ALA A 159 19.44 8.59 -3.57
C ALA A 159 19.89 8.03 -2.22
N ARG A 160 19.20 8.39 -1.13
CA ARG A 160 19.48 7.89 0.23
C ARG A 160 19.23 6.38 0.34
N VAL A 161 18.12 5.90 -0.19
CA VAL A 161 17.79 4.46 -0.23
C VAL A 161 18.81 3.68 -1.04
N LEU A 162 19.23 4.20 -2.20
CA LEU A 162 20.25 3.57 -3.03
C LEU A 162 21.63 3.59 -2.36
N ALA A 163 22.00 4.66 -1.67
CA ALA A 163 23.25 4.71 -0.91
C ALA A 163 23.28 3.62 0.18
N ALA A 164 22.17 3.47 0.93
CA ALA A 164 22.04 2.40 1.91
C ALA A 164 22.11 1.00 1.29
N TRP A 165 21.53 0.81 0.10
CA TRP A 165 21.57 -0.44 -0.64
C TRP A 165 22.98 -0.77 -1.18
N GLN A 166 23.72 0.23 -1.64
CA GLN A 166 25.09 0.08 -2.13
C GLN A 166 26.05 -0.34 -1.00
N ASP A 167 25.83 0.18 0.21
CA ASP A 167 26.66 -0.12 1.39
C ASP A 167 26.25 -1.41 2.14
N ARG A 168 25.30 -2.19 1.60
CA ARG A 168 24.72 -3.35 2.31
C ARG A 168 25.74 -4.40 2.76
N GLU A 169 26.81 -4.62 2.00
CA GLU A 169 27.83 -5.63 2.29
C GLU A 169 28.80 -5.21 3.40
N ASN A 170 28.90 -3.90 3.68
CA ASN A 170 29.76 -3.35 4.74
C ASN A 170 29.01 -3.13 6.06
N ARG A 171 27.69 -3.34 6.07
CA ARG A 171 26.85 -3.07 7.23
C ARG A 171 27.11 -4.12 8.32
N PRO A 172 27.25 -3.72 9.60
CA PRO A 172 27.32 -4.69 10.68
C PRO A 172 26.04 -5.53 10.74
N PRO A 173 26.12 -6.81 11.16
CA PRO A 173 24.95 -7.65 11.36
C PRO A 173 23.92 -6.98 12.27
N GLU A 174 22.64 -7.11 11.92
CA GLU A 174 21.58 -6.55 12.76
C GLU A 174 21.59 -7.24 14.14
N PRO A 175 21.58 -6.46 15.24
CA PRO A 175 21.45 -7.05 16.56
C PRO A 175 20.08 -7.75 16.66
N PRO A 176 20.01 -8.95 17.27
CA PRO A 176 18.74 -9.64 17.45
C PRO A 176 17.80 -8.78 18.29
N MET A 177 16.60 -8.49 17.77
CA MET A 177 15.60 -7.68 18.46
C MET A 177 14.91 -8.41 19.62
N GLY A 178 15.19 -9.70 19.78
CA GLY A 178 14.63 -10.53 20.83
C GLY A 178 14.89 -12.02 20.59
N PRO A 179 14.31 -12.88 21.42
CA PRO A 179 14.41 -14.32 21.31
C PRO A 179 13.89 -14.83 19.97
N ALA A 180 14.60 -15.78 19.36
CA ALA A 180 14.28 -16.28 18.02
C ALA A 180 13.06 -17.21 18.03
N VAL A 181 12.85 -17.89 19.16
CA VAL A 181 11.74 -18.84 19.32
C VAL A 181 10.96 -18.58 20.59
N ARG A 182 9.67 -18.98 20.56
CA ARG A 182 8.76 -18.85 21.69
C ARG A 182 9.33 -19.44 23.00
N ALA A 183 10.05 -20.56 22.91
CA ALA A 183 10.62 -21.21 24.08
C ALA A 183 11.63 -20.31 24.83
N GLU A 184 12.51 -19.64 24.09
CA GLU A 184 13.47 -18.68 24.65
C GLU A 184 12.77 -17.46 25.24
N LEU A 185 11.72 -16.96 24.58
CA LEU A 185 10.91 -15.86 25.13
C LEU A 185 10.25 -16.25 26.45
N VAL A 186 9.66 -17.45 26.54
CA VAL A 186 9.01 -17.93 27.76
C VAL A 186 10.02 -18.10 28.89
N ALA A 187 11.25 -18.54 28.59
CA ALA A 187 12.31 -18.68 29.59
C ALA A 187 12.78 -17.34 30.19
N LEU A 188 12.54 -16.22 29.51
CA LEU A 188 12.89 -14.88 29.98
C LEU A 188 11.78 -14.20 30.80
N LEU A 189 10.58 -14.78 30.87
CA LEU A 189 9.48 -14.22 31.67
C LEU A 189 9.74 -14.46 33.16
N PRO A 190 9.56 -13.44 34.02
CA PRO A 190 9.65 -13.63 35.47
C PRO A 190 8.57 -14.63 35.94
N ALA A 191 8.92 -15.43 36.94
CA ALA A 191 8.04 -16.42 37.58
C ALA A 191 6.87 -15.76 38.33
#